data_AF-K2MGG8-F1
#
_entry.id   AF-K2MGG8-F1
#
_cell.length_a   1.000
_cell.length_b   1.000
_cell.length_c   1.000
_cell.angle_alpha   90.00
_cell.angle_beta   90.00
_cell.angle_gamma   90.00
#
_symmetry.space_group_name_H-M   'P 1'
#
loop_
_entity.id
_entity.type
_entity.pdbx_description
1 polymer ?
#
loop_
_entity_poly.entity_id
_entity_poly.type
_entity_poly.pdbx_seq_one_letter_code
_entity_poly.pdbx_strand_id
1 'polypeptide(L)'
;PLPTAVVREVPRRGQGAMQAYTAAGEDGDDGWAPIRIKVSAEDMHDPLRHCTAAGDLRIDYRGRVITCEADDVLTEERRNIILRQTLPAAIQLHSERLSVKPVTRPIVIPRTGLRICKNFTIPQKHRTAGVAGADMILYVNGFPTSGPMAWAAPCAVLNDDRPFAAAANFAPRHVAATSRNVRVAAHELGHALGFAETQFLMFHM
;
A
#
# COMPACT_ATOMS: atom_id res chain seq x y z
N PRO A 1 -18.60 6.48 -21.72
CA PRO A 1 -17.55 6.65 -20.70
C PRO A 1 -16.20 6.94 -21.35
N LEU A 2 -15.68 8.14 -21.16
CA LEU A 2 -14.34 8.49 -21.61
C LEU A 2 -13.30 7.73 -20.76
N PRO A 3 -12.18 7.27 -21.33
CA PRO A 3 -11.17 6.55 -20.60
C PRO A 3 -10.47 7.48 -19.60
N THR A 4 -10.66 7.21 -18.31
CA THR A 4 -9.91 7.83 -17.22
C THR A 4 -8.46 7.34 -17.25
N ALA A 5 -7.53 8.25 -17.56
CA ALA A 5 -6.10 7.93 -17.54
C ALA A 5 -5.55 8.07 -16.12
N VAL A 6 -5.03 6.97 -15.56
CA VAL A 6 -4.29 7.01 -14.29
C VAL A 6 -2.86 7.42 -14.55
N VAL A 7 -2.46 8.58 -14.01
CA VAL A 7 -1.10 9.11 -14.21
C VAL A 7 -0.24 8.69 -13.02
N ARG A 8 0.88 8.02 -13.30
CA ARG A 8 1.94 7.78 -12.31
C ARG A 8 2.85 9.00 -12.26
N GLU A 9 2.85 9.72 -11.13
CA GLU A 9 3.80 10.81 -10.95
C GLU A 9 5.23 10.26 -10.77
N VAL A 10 6.19 10.86 -11.49
CA VAL A 10 7.62 10.54 -11.33
C VAL A 10 8.15 11.31 -10.12
N PRO A 11 8.88 10.68 -9.17
CA PRO A 11 9.45 11.37 -8.01
C PRO A 11 10.33 12.55 -8.44
N ARG A 12 10.06 13.77 -7.92
CA ARG A 12 10.96 14.91 -8.10
C ARG A 12 12.15 14.77 -7.15
N ARG A 13 13.35 15.21 -7.58
CA ARG A 13 14.59 15.17 -6.77
C ARG A 13 14.32 15.70 -5.36
N GLY A 14 14.52 14.88 -4.32
CA GLY A 14 14.31 15.23 -2.91
C GLY A 14 12.96 14.80 -2.30
N GLN A 15 12.06 14.18 -3.07
CA GLN A 15 10.95 13.39 -2.53
C GLN A 15 11.42 11.94 -2.35
N GLY A 16 11.21 11.34 -1.18
CA GLY A 16 11.46 9.91 -0.94
C GLY A 16 10.70 9.01 -1.92
N ALA A 17 10.95 7.70 -1.90
CA ALA A 17 10.47 6.71 -2.88
C ALA A 17 8.94 6.49 -2.82
N MET A 18 8.17 7.54 -3.11
CA MET A 18 6.72 7.56 -3.07
C MET A 18 6.17 7.63 -4.49
N GLN A 19 5.26 6.71 -4.83
CA GLN A 19 4.51 6.75 -6.08
C GLN A 19 3.07 7.20 -5.80
N ALA A 20 2.56 8.10 -6.65
CA ALA A 20 1.18 8.57 -6.59
C ALA A 20 0.41 8.06 -7.81
N TYR A 21 -0.86 7.69 -7.60
CA TYR A 21 -1.79 7.29 -8.64
C TYR A 21 -3.06 8.15 -8.50
N THR A 22 -3.44 8.84 -9.57
CA THR A 22 -4.64 9.67 -9.64
C THR A 22 -5.42 9.32 -10.89
N ALA A 23 -6.73 9.14 -10.76
CA ALA A 23 -7.67 9.03 -11.87
C ALA A 23 -8.35 10.39 -12.09
N ALA A 24 -8.50 10.84 -13.32
CA ALA A 24 -9.29 12.02 -13.67
C ALA A 24 -10.78 11.66 -13.85
N GLY A 25 -11.66 12.30 -13.07
CA GLY A 25 -13.12 12.23 -13.25
C GLY A 25 -13.64 13.47 -13.99
N GLU A 26 -14.83 13.38 -14.59
CA GLU A 26 -15.54 14.56 -15.12
C GLU A 26 -15.99 15.45 -13.96
N ASP A 27 -15.78 16.77 -14.12
CA ASP A 27 -16.08 17.81 -13.13
C ASP A 27 -17.59 17.87 -12.82
N GLY A 28 -18.02 17.10 -11.81
CA GLY A 28 -19.25 17.32 -11.06
C GLY A 28 -18.92 18.03 -9.76
N ASP A 29 -19.49 19.22 -9.55
CA ASP A 29 -19.29 20.08 -8.38
C ASP A 29 -20.00 19.54 -7.11
N ASP A 30 -19.86 18.24 -6.82
CA ASP A 30 -20.41 17.60 -5.61
C ASP A 30 -19.32 17.30 -4.56
N GLY A 31 -18.06 17.66 -4.86
CA GLY A 31 -16.89 17.51 -4.01
C GLY A 31 -16.32 16.09 -3.93
N TRP A 32 -16.81 15.16 -4.76
CA TRP A 32 -16.26 13.81 -4.88
C TRP A 32 -15.22 13.72 -5.99
N ALA A 33 -14.14 12.99 -5.75
CA ALA A 33 -13.12 12.72 -6.76
C ALA A 33 -12.55 11.31 -6.60
N PRO A 34 -11.93 10.74 -7.64
CA PRO A 34 -11.24 9.46 -7.54
C PRO A 34 -10.25 9.40 -6.36
N ILE A 35 -10.24 8.28 -5.63
CA ILE A 35 -9.35 8.10 -4.49
C ILE A 35 -7.87 8.17 -4.90
N ARG A 36 -7.08 8.93 -4.14
CA ARG A 36 -5.63 9.09 -4.33
C ARG A 36 -4.88 8.23 -3.34
N ILE A 37 -4.30 7.14 -3.81
CA ILE A 37 -3.49 6.23 -2.99
C ILE A 37 -2.01 6.51 -3.27
N LYS A 38 -1.24 6.82 -2.22
CA LYS A 38 0.22 6.98 -2.33
C LYS A 38 0.94 5.81 -1.67
N VAL A 39 1.90 5.25 -2.39
CA VAL A 39 2.64 4.06 -1.96
C VAL A 39 4.00 4.47 -1.40
N SER A 40 4.37 3.91 -0.25
CA SER A 40 5.71 3.99 0.33
C SER A 40 6.30 2.59 0.43
N ALA A 41 7.45 2.38 -0.22
CA ALA A 41 8.10 1.07 -0.32
C ALA A 41 9.48 1.03 0.35
N GLU A 42 9.71 1.83 1.38
CA GLU A 42 11.02 1.95 2.05
C GLU A 42 11.56 0.59 2.50
N ASP A 43 10.71 -0.28 3.04
CA ASP A 43 11.10 -1.62 3.49
C ASP A 43 11.59 -2.53 2.35
N MET A 44 11.14 -2.31 1.12
CA MET A 44 11.66 -3.04 -0.05
C MET A 44 13.07 -2.61 -0.45
N HIS A 45 13.55 -1.47 0.05
CA HIS A 45 14.86 -0.90 -0.26
C HIS A 45 15.85 -1.00 0.90
N ASP A 46 15.37 -1.32 2.11
CA ASP A 46 16.21 -1.59 3.28
C ASP A 46 16.54 -3.10 3.37
N PRO A 47 17.81 -3.52 3.23
CA PRO A 47 18.19 -4.94 3.26
C PRO A 47 17.91 -5.64 4.60
N LEU A 48 17.68 -4.88 5.69
CA LEU A 48 17.29 -5.44 6.98
C LEU A 48 15.78 -5.73 7.08
N ARG A 49 14.99 -5.24 6.12
CA ARG A 49 13.52 -5.30 6.13
C ARG A 49 12.96 -6.33 5.16
N HIS A 50 13.79 -6.95 4.33
CA HIS A 50 13.43 -8.04 3.44
C HIS A 50 14.53 -9.09 3.32
N CYS A 51 14.20 -10.25 2.77
CA CYS A 51 15.17 -11.30 2.46
C CYS A 51 15.98 -10.89 1.22
N THR A 52 17.31 -10.81 1.38
CA THR A 52 18.24 -10.45 0.31
C THR A 52 18.97 -11.66 -0.27
N ALA A 53 19.12 -12.72 0.52
CA ALA A 53 19.69 -14.00 0.13
C ALA A 53 19.03 -15.15 0.91
N ALA A 54 19.12 -16.37 0.36
CA ALA A 54 18.75 -17.57 1.11
C ALA A 54 19.66 -17.73 2.34
N GLY A 55 19.08 -18.16 3.46
CA GLY A 55 19.78 -18.28 4.75
C GLY A 55 19.79 -16.98 5.58
N ASP A 56 19.34 -15.86 5.03
CA ASP A 56 19.14 -14.62 5.79
C ASP A 56 18.24 -14.89 7.01
N LEU A 57 18.65 -14.41 8.19
CA LEU A 57 17.79 -14.37 9.36
C LEU A 57 17.03 -13.04 9.39
N ARG A 58 15.71 -13.10 9.48
CA ARG A 58 14.85 -11.91 9.58
C ARG A 58 13.80 -12.09 10.68
N ILE A 59 13.26 -10.97 11.16
CA ILE A 59 12.18 -10.97 12.15
C ILE A 59 10.87 -10.71 11.41
N ASP A 60 9.91 -11.62 11.52
CA ASP A 60 8.59 -11.47 10.91
C ASP A 60 7.74 -10.43 11.63
N TYR A 61 6.56 -10.12 11.07
CA TYR A 61 5.63 -9.14 11.65
C TYR A 61 5.07 -9.52 13.03
N ARG A 62 5.31 -10.75 13.50
CA ARG A 62 4.93 -11.26 14.83
C ARG A 62 6.11 -11.32 15.79
N GLY A 63 7.30 -10.84 15.39
CA GLY A 63 8.50 -10.84 16.22
C GLY A 63 9.25 -12.17 16.23
N ARG A 64 8.95 -13.10 15.31
CA ARG A 64 9.59 -14.41 15.25
C ARG A 64 10.78 -14.36 14.28
N VAL A 65 11.87 -15.01 14.66
CA VAL A 65 13.01 -15.21 13.76
C VAL A 65 12.61 -16.23 12.69
N ILE A 66 12.83 -15.89 11.44
CA ILE A 66 12.66 -16.76 10.27
C ILE A 66 13.98 -16.86 9.53
N THR A 67 14.18 -17.99 8.84
CA THR A 67 15.26 -18.18 7.88
C THR A 67 14.69 -18.07 6.49
N CYS A 68 15.22 -17.16 5.68
CA CYS A 68 14.76 -16.93 4.32
C CYS A 68 15.13 -18.12 3.41
N GLU A 69 14.16 -18.61 2.65
CA GLU A 69 14.40 -19.57 1.56
C GLU A 69 14.83 -18.85 0.26
N ALA A 70 15.24 -19.61 -0.75
CA ALA A 70 15.64 -19.02 -2.04
C ALA A 70 14.46 -18.31 -2.74
N ASP A 71 13.25 -18.84 -2.62
CA ASP A 71 12.04 -18.24 -3.17
C ASP A 71 11.52 -17.05 -2.33
N ASP A 72 12.02 -16.85 -1.12
CA ASP A 72 11.71 -15.70 -0.25
C ASP A 72 12.49 -14.44 -0.59
N VAL A 73 13.55 -14.55 -1.40
CA VAL A 73 14.39 -13.40 -1.76
C VAL A 73 13.61 -12.38 -2.59
N LEU A 74 13.57 -11.13 -2.13
CA LEU A 74 13.01 -10.01 -2.89
C LEU A 74 14.05 -9.52 -3.91
N THR A 75 14.10 -10.20 -5.05
CA THR A 75 14.95 -9.78 -6.17
C THR A 75 14.50 -8.44 -6.75
N GLU A 76 15.39 -7.77 -7.49
CA GLU A 76 15.05 -6.54 -8.20
C GLU A 76 13.88 -6.76 -9.19
N GLU A 77 13.87 -7.88 -9.89
CA GLU A 77 12.78 -8.25 -10.80
C GLU A 77 11.44 -8.33 -10.05
N ARG A 78 11.38 -9.07 -8.94
CA ARG A 78 10.17 -9.21 -8.12
C ARG A 78 9.72 -7.86 -7.56
N ARG A 79 10.66 -7.05 -7.06
CA ARG A 79 10.40 -5.68 -6.60
C ARG A 79 9.78 -4.83 -7.73
N ASN A 80 10.33 -4.91 -8.94
CA ASN A 80 9.82 -4.19 -10.10
C ASN A 80 8.43 -4.69 -10.53
N ILE A 81 8.16 -5.99 -10.50
CA ILE A 81 6.83 -6.54 -10.77
C ILE A 81 5.80 -6.00 -9.76
N ILE A 82 6.15 -5.93 -8.48
CA ILE A 82 5.25 -5.38 -7.46
C ILE A 82 5.01 -3.89 -7.71
N LEU A 83 6.07 -3.08 -7.74
CA LEU A 83 5.97 -1.62 -7.72
C LEU A 83 5.59 -0.99 -9.07
N ARG A 84 5.95 -1.62 -10.19
CA ARG A 84 5.77 -1.03 -11.53
C ARG A 84 4.65 -1.67 -12.33
N GLN A 85 4.11 -2.81 -11.90
CA GLN A 85 3.05 -3.52 -12.63
C GLN A 85 1.86 -3.84 -11.74
N THR A 86 2.08 -4.64 -10.69
CA THR A 86 1.01 -5.21 -9.85
C THR A 86 0.25 -4.13 -9.08
N LEU A 87 0.96 -3.30 -8.31
CA LEU A 87 0.35 -2.23 -7.52
C LEU A 87 -0.30 -1.14 -8.38
N PRO A 88 0.36 -0.59 -9.42
CA PRO A 88 -0.29 0.37 -10.31
C PRO A 88 -1.63 -0.14 -10.86
N ALA A 89 -1.66 -1.37 -11.39
CA ALA A 89 -2.89 -1.94 -11.96
C ALA A 89 -3.96 -2.20 -10.89
N ALA A 90 -3.58 -2.69 -9.71
CA ALA A 90 -4.51 -2.92 -8.61
C ALA A 90 -5.09 -1.61 -8.03
N ILE A 91 -4.26 -0.57 -7.91
CA ILE A 91 -4.69 0.76 -7.46
C ILE A 91 -5.61 1.40 -8.50
N GLN A 92 -5.28 1.27 -9.79
CA GLN A 92 -6.14 1.75 -10.88
C GLN A 92 -7.54 1.14 -10.82
N LEU A 93 -7.64 -0.18 -10.59
CA LEU A 93 -8.95 -0.84 -10.45
C LEU A 93 -9.82 -0.20 -9.37
N HIS A 94 -9.23 0.21 -8.25
CA HIS A 94 -9.94 0.89 -7.16
C HIS A 94 -10.19 2.37 -7.45
N SER A 95 -9.19 3.11 -7.94
CA SER A 95 -9.33 4.56 -8.18
C SER A 95 -10.34 4.89 -9.27
N GLU A 96 -10.54 4.01 -10.24
CA GLU A 96 -11.57 4.17 -11.27
C GLU A 96 -13.00 3.93 -10.75
N ARG A 97 -13.16 3.30 -9.58
CA ARG A 97 -14.47 2.84 -9.07
C ARG A 97 -14.88 3.50 -7.77
N LEU A 98 -13.90 4.00 -7.00
CA LEU A 98 -14.10 4.59 -5.69
C LEU A 98 -13.86 6.10 -5.77
N SER A 99 -14.95 6.84 -5.71
CA SER A 99 -14.92 8.27 -5.45
C SER A 99 -14.95 8.54 -3.95
N VAL A 100 -14.25 9.59 -3.53
CA VAL A 100 -14.13 10.01 -2.14
C VAL A 100 -14.20 11.53 -2.03
N LYS A 101 -14.61 12.04 -0.87
CA LYS A 101 -14.33 13.44 -0.51
C LYS A 101 -12.84 13.58 -0.20
N PRO A 102 -12.04 14.32 -0.99
CA PRO A 102 -10.60 14.28 -0.84
C PRO A 102 -10.12 14.89 0.48
N VAL A 103 -9.08 14.31 1.06
CA VAL A 103 -8.37 14.94 2.19
C VAL A 103 -7.67 16.20 1.68
N THR A 104 -7.96 17.33 2.31
CA THR A 104 -7.49 18.66 1.86
C THR A 104 -6.13 19.04 2.45
N ARG A 105 -5.79 18.52 3.64
CA ARG A 105 -4.52 18.77 4.33
C ARG A 105 -3.56 17.59 4.18
N PRO A 106 -2.23 17.81 4.25
CA PRO A 106 -1.28 16.71 4.28
C PRO A 106 -1.58 15.72 5.41
N ILE A 107 -1.61 14.43 5.08
CA ILE A 107 -1.80 13.36 6.05
C ILE A 107 -0.54 13.21 6.89
N VAL A 108 -0.64 13.46 8.20
CA VAL A 108 0.46 13.26 9.15
C VAL A 108 0.26 11.93 9.88
N ILE A 109 1.27 11.07 9.85
CA ILE A 109 1.22 9.75 10.48
C ILE A 109 1.50 9.85 11.98
N PRO A 110 0.58 9.39 12.85
CA PRO A 110 0.78 9.45 14.29
C PRO A 110 1.91 8.53 14.77
N ARG A 111 2.48 8.83 15.95
CA ARG A 111 3.52 8.00 16.57
C ARG A 111 2.98 6.73 17.20
N THR A 112 1.73 6.74 17.63
CA THR A 112 1.03 5.63 18.29
C THR A 112 -0.21 5.24 17.47
N GLY A 113 -0.84 4.10 17.82
CA GLY A 113 -2.09 3.67 17.17
C GLY A 113 -1.95 3.12 15.75
N LEU A 114 -0.74 2.85 15.25
CA LEU A 114 -0.51 2.41 13.86
C LEU A 114 -0.82 0.93 13.58
N ARG A 115 -1.34 0.18 14.55
CA ARG A 115 -1.66 -1.26 14.41
C ARG A 115 -0.53 -2.02 13.71
N ILE A 116 -0.78 -2.63 12.55
CA ILE A 116 0.21 -3.41 11.78
C ILE A 116 1.30 -2.52 11.15
N CYS A 117 1.01 -1.26 10.81
CA CYS A 117 1.99 -0.33 10.24
C CYS A 117 3.11 0.04 11.23
N LYS A 118 2.99 -0.28 12.52
CA LYS A 118 4.11 -0.14 13.47
C LYS A 118 5.33 -0.99 13.09
N ASN A 119 5.11 -2.04 12.30
CA ASN A 119 6.17 -2.93 11.81
C ASN A 119 6.82 -2.45 10.51
N PHE A 120 6.30 -1.38 9.89
CA PHE A 120 6.79 -0.84 8.63
C PHE A 120 7.65 0.40 8.86
N THR A 121 8.59 0.65 7.94
CA THR A 121 9.36 1.90 7.97
C THR A 121 8.46 3.07 7.54
N ILE A 122 8.19 3.96 8.50
CA ILE A 122 7.47 5.21 8.26
C ILE A 122 8.50 6.34 8.08
N PRO A 123 8.64 6.93 6.87
CA PRO A 123 9.54 8.06 6.66
C PRO A 123 9.30 9.20 7.65
N GLN A 124 10.39 9.80 8.15
CA GLN A 124 10.29 10.90 9.11
C GLN A 124 9.43 12.06 8.57
N LYS A 125 9.50 12.33 7.27
CA LYS A 125 8.67 13.34 6.60
C LYS A 125 7.16 13.07 6.74
N HIS A 126 6.74 11.80 6.73
CA HIS A 126 5.34 11.44 6.92
C HIS A 126 4.85 11.73 8.35
N ARG A 127 5.78 11.80 9.32
CA ARG A 127 5.49 12.15 10.72
C ARG A 127 5.57 13.65 11.02
N THR A 128 6.18 14.44 10.13
CA THR A 128 6.37 15.88 10.32
C THR A 128 5.53 16.69 9.33
N ALA A 129 6.00 16.83 8.09
CA ALA A 129 5.30 17.58 7.05
C ALA A 129 4.03 16.87 6.54
N GLY A 130 3.97 15.55 6.72
CA GLY A 130 2.90 14.71 6.20
C GLY A 130 2.99 14.47 4.69
N VAL A 131 1.97 13.82 4.16
CA VAL A 131 1.85 13.47 2.74
C VAL A 131 0.69 14.25 2.14
N ALA A 132 1.01 15.19 1.27
CA ALA A 132 0.03 15.97 0.52
C ALA A 132 -0.54 15.19 -0.67
N GLY A 133 -1.78 15.50 -1.05
CA GLY A 133 -2.43 14.95 -2.24
C GLY A 133 -2.68 13.44 -2.14
N ALA A 134 -2.84 12.91 -0.93
CA ALA A 134 -3.16 11.53 -0.67
C ALA A 134 -4.44 11.47 0.16
N ASP A 135 -5.24 10.46 -0.11
CA ASP A 135 -6.39 10.08 0.70
C ASP A 135 -6.09 8.82 1.52
N MET A 136 -5.19 7.99 1.01
CA MET A 136 -4.61 6.86 1.73
C MET A 136 -3.11 6.77 1.45
N ILE A 137 -2.33 6.47 2.49
CA ILE A 137 -0.92 6.08 2.37
C ILE A 137 -0.81 4.57 2.58
N LEU A 138 -0.28 3.87 1.59
CA LEU A 138 -0.04 2.44 1.62
C LEU A 138 1.45 2.16 1.84
N TYR A 139 1.79 1.55 2.98
CA TYR A 139 3.14 1.07 3.27
C TYR A 139 3.29 -0.36 2.76
N VAL A 140 4.25 -0.60 1.88
CA VAL A 140 4.36 -1.88 1.17
C VAL A 140 5.72 -2.52 1.42
N ASN A 141 5.71 -3.83 1.65
CA ASN A 141 6.91 -4.65 1.65
C ASN A 141 6.76 -5.89 0.76
N GLY A 142 7.90 -6.50 0.43
CA GLY A 142 8.01 -7.82 -0.19
C GLY A 142 8.70 -8.77 0.78
N PHE A 143 7.94 -9.30 1.73
CA PHE A 143 8.44 -10.15 2.81
C PHE A 143 7.76 -11.53 2.80
N PRO A 144 8.44 -12.60 3.23
CA PRO A 144 7.84 -13.93 3.34
C PRO A 144 6.57 -13.95 4.19
N THR A 145 5.62 -14.79 3.81
CA THR A 145 4.37 -15.03 4.55
C THR A 145 4.19 -16.53 4.75
N SER A 146 3.60 -16.92 5.88
CA SER A 146 3.12 -18.29 6.08
C SER A 146 1.70 -18.41 5.53
N GLY A 147 1.56 -18.71 4.23
CA GLY A 147 0.27 -19.01 3.60
C GLY A 147 -0.13 -18.07 2.46
N PRO A 148 -0.63 -16.84 2.74
CA PRO A 148 -1.26 -16.02 1.73
C PRO A 148 -0.24 -15.41 0.75
N MET A 149 -0.62 -15.30 -0.53
CA MET A 149 0.24 -14.70 -1.57
C MET A 149 0.54 -13.22 -1.32
N ALA A 150 -0.41 -12.53 -0.72
CA ALA A 150 -0.31 -11.16 -0.28
C ALA A 150 -1.27 -10.97 0.89
N TRP A 151 -1.08 -9.91 1.65
CA TRP A 151 -2.08 -9.44 2.61
C TRP A 151 -2.08 -7.92 2.63
N ALA A 152 -3.21 -7.29 2.95
CA ALA A 152 -3.21 -5.89 3.34
C ALA A 152 -4.25 -5.61 4.43
N ALA A 153 -3.99 -4.60 5.25
CA ALA A 153 -4.86 -4.24 6.36
C ALA A 153 -4.79 -2.74 6.69
N PRO A 154 -5.91 -2.14 7.14
CA PRO A 154 -5.92 -0.75 7.58
C PRO A 154 -5.14 -0.60 8.89
N CYS A 155 -4.38 0.48 8.98
CA CYS A 155 -3.53 0.80 10.11
C CYS A 155 -4.09 1.90 11.00
N ALA A 156 -4.67 2.93 10.39
CA ALA A 156 -5.23 4.09 11.08
C ALA A 156 -6.41 4.66 10.29
N VAL A 157 -7.34 5.24 11.03
CA VAL A 157 -8.58 5.85 10.51
C VAL A 157 -8.65 7.32 10.90
N LEU A 158 -9.33 8.11 10.08
CA LEU A 158 -9.68 9.51 10.37
C LEU A 158 -10.80 9.56 11.43
N ASN A 159 -11.18 10.77 11.84
CA ASN A 159 -12.27 10.96 12.80
C ASN A 159 -13.65 10.52 12.27
N ASP A 160 -13.80 10.39 10.95
CA ASP A 160 -14.98 9.86 10.28
C ASP A 160 -14.85 8.35 9.97
N ASP A 161 -13.97 7.66 10.70
CA ASP A 161 -13.64 6.23 10.59
C ASP A 161 -13.07 5.77 9.24
N ARG A 162 -12.82 6.71 8.32
CA ARG A 162 -12.22 6.41 7.02
C ARG A 162 -10.76 5.96 7.16
N PRO A 163 -10.38 4.78 6.63
CA PRO A 163 -8.97 4.37 6.59
C PRO A 163 -8.11 5.34 5.78
N PHE A 164 -7.02 5.85 6.36
CA PHE A 164 -6.09 6.77 5.68
C PHE A 164 -4.64 6.26 5.65
N ALA A 165 -4.33 5.24 6.44
CA ALA A 165 -3.04 4.55 6.38
C ALA A 165 -3.29 3.05 6.40
N ALA A 166 -2.58 2.31 5.55
CA ALA A 166 -2.66 0.86 5.47
C ALA A 166 -1.30 0.25 5.20
N ALA A 167 -1.15 -1.03 5.50
CA ALA A 167 0.01 -1.82 5.17
C ALA A 167 -0.38 -2.90 4.16
N ALA A 168 0.52 -3.22 3.24
CA ALA A 168 0.43 -4.37 2.37
C ALA A 168 1.75 -5.11 2.30
N ASN A 169 1.68 -6.42 2.11
CA ASN A 169 2.85 -7.24 1.88
C ASN A 169 2.59 -8.24 0.77
N PHE A 170 3.58 -8.43 -0.10
CA PHE A 170 3.53 -9.39 -1.21
C PHE A 170 4.61 -10.44 -1.00
N ALA A 171 4.23 -11.71 -0.89
CA ALA A 171 5.17 -12.79 -0.66
C ALA A 171 6.06 -13.00 -1.90
N PRO A 172 7.39 -12.83 -1.82
CA PRO A 172 8.27 -12.89 -2.99
C PRO A 172 8.14 -14.17 -3.81
N ARG A 173 7.93 -15.31 -3.14
CA ARG A 173 7.72 -16.64 -3.78
C ARG A 173 6.52 -16.72 -4.72
N HIS A 174 5.56 -15.80 -4.57
CA HIS A 174 4.33 -15.77 -5.36
C HIS A 174 4.30 -14.61 -6.36
N VAL A 175 5.32 -13.78 -6.43
CA VAL A 175 5.37 -12.62 -7.32
C VAL A 175 5.53 -13.07 -8.78
N ALA A 176 4.55 -12.74 -9.61
CA ALA A 176 4.59 -12.95 -11.05
C ALA A 176 3.79 -11.85 -11.76
N ALA A 177 4.21 -11.51 -12.98
CA ALA A 177 3.53 -10.52 -13.83
C ALA A 177 2.28 -11.11 -14.49
N THR A 178 1.24 -11.41 -13.69
CA THR A 178 0.01 -12.04 -14.16
C THR A 178 -1.24 -11.27 -13.75
N SER A 179 -2.32 -11.46 -14.50
CA SER A 179 -3.65 -10.93 -14.14
C SER A 179 -4.15 -11.49 -12.81
N ARG A 180 -3.77 -12.73 -12.45
CA ARG A 180 -4.07 -13.33 -11.15
C ARG A 180 -3.42 -12.55 -10.01
N ASN A 181 -2.14 -12.20 -10.14
CA ASN A 181 -1.43 -11.39 -9.13
C ASN A 181 -2.03 -9.99 -8.98
N VAL A 182 -2.41 -9.35 -10.08
CA VAL A 182 -3.11 -8.05 -10.04
C VAL A 182 -4.45 -8.16 -9.30
N ARG A 183 -5.25 -9.20 -9.57
CA ARG A 183 -6.55 -9.41 -8.89
C ARG A 183 -6.38 -9.72 -7.40
N VAL A 184 -5.38 -10.51 -7.03
CA VAL A 184 -5.03 -10.74 -5.62
C VAL A 184 -4.63 -9.43 -4.95
N ALA A 185 -3.76 -8.64 -5.57
CA ALA A 185 -3.39 -7.33 -5.04
C ALA A 185 -4.62 -6.41 -4.89
N ALA A 186 -5.51 -6.37 -5.88
CA ALA A 186 -6.74 -5.60 -5.80
C ALA A 186 -7.67 -6.08 -4.67
N HIS A 187 -7.79 -7.40 -4.47
CA HIS A 187 -8.52 -7.98 -3.34
C HIS A 187 -7.96 -7.49 -1.99
N GLU A 188 -6.64 -7.62 -1.79
CA GLU A 188 -5.98 -7.16 -0.57
C GLU A 188 -6.15 -5.65 -0.36
N LEU A 189 -6.01 -4.84 -1.42
CA LEU A 189 -6.27 -3.41 -1.33
C LEU A 189 -7.72 -3.10 -0.93
N GLY A 190 -8.69 -3.95 -1.27
CA GLY A 190 -10.06 -3.86 -0.75
C GLY A 190 -10.09 -3.93 0.77
N HIS A 191 -9.38 -4.88 1.38
CA HIS A 191 -9.24 -4.96 2.84
C HIS A 191 -8.57 -3.71 3.42
N ALA A 192 -7.49 -3.22 2.80
CA ALA A 192 -6.84 -1.97 3.21
C ALA A 192 -7.78 -0.75 3.18
N LEU A 193 -8.72 -0.74 2.23
CA LEU A 193 -9.75 0.28 2.04
C LEU A 193 -10.96 0.12 2.97
N GLY A 194 -10.98 -0.90 3.83
CA GLY A 194 -12.04 -1.13 4.81
C GLY A 194 -13.08 -2.16 4.40
N PHE A 195 -12.86 -2.92 3.32
CA PHE A 195 -13.72 -4.05 2.95
C PHE A 195 -13.38 -5.28 3.82
N ALA A 196 -13.69 -5.22 5.10
CA ALA A 196 -13.39 -6.27 6.07
C ALA A 196 -14.49 -6.38 7.11
N GLU A 197 -14.67 -7.58 7.67
CA GLU A 197 -15.70 -7.91 8.66
C GLU A 197 -15.75 -6.91 9.81
N THR A 198 -14.58 -6.49 10.32
CA THR A 198 -14.51 -5.52 11.42
C THR A 198 -15.16 -4.18 11.08
N GLN A 199 -15.04 -3.70 9.83
CA GLN A 199 -15.66 -2.46 9.38
C GLN A 199 -17.14 -2.68 9.12
N PHE A 200 -17.54 -3.83 8.59
CA PHE A 200 -18.95 -4.14 8.35
C PHE A 200 -19.74 -4.15 9.66
N LEU A 201 -19.20 -4.78 10.70
CA LEU A 201 -19.78 -4.75 12.04
C LEU A 201 -19.85 -3.34 12.64
N MET A 202 -18.79 -2.53 12.45
CA MET A 202 -18.75 -1.14 12.92
C MET A 202 -19.82 -0.27 12.27
N PHE A 203 -20.12 -0.49 11.00
CA PHE A 203 -21.14 0.25 10.25
C PHE A 203 -22.52 -0.42 10.25
N HIS A 204 -22.71 -1.49 11.03
CA HIS A 204 -23.98 -2.24 11.11
C HIS A 204 -24.51 -2.73 9.74
N MET A 205 -23.61 -3.21 8.89
CA MET A 205 -23.92 -3.82 7.59
C MET A 205 -24.11 -5.33 7.67
#